data_AF-A0A2V5UAW8-F1
#
_entry.id   AF-A0A2V5UAW8-F1
#
_cell.length_a   1.000
_cell.length_b   1.000
_cell.length_c   1.000
_cell.angle_alpha   90.00
_cell.angle_beta   90.00
_cell.angle_gamma   90.00
#
_symmetry.space_group_name_H-M   'P 1'
#
loop_
_entity.id
_entity.type
_entity.pdbx_description
1 polymer ?
#
loop_
_entity_poly.entity_id
_entity_poly.type
_entity_poly.pdbx_seq_one_letter_code
_entity_poly.pdbx_strand_id
1 'polypeptide(L)'
;MRMSFSQKYVVVLLAIAIFGGSGYFAHIAFRPVELNRYKSIPWVKYVHPNIKKLKQAQDLVREGKLDEAHTILFKALVTAPKSPVTRELRDLLGQVNTQIFFSNDPSPRKTEYTVQQGDALSSVARKLDSSAEAIIRVNNLDSTLIRPGEKLLVPQLDFTITIDLP
;
A
#
# COMPACT_ATOMS: atom_id res chain seq x y z
N MET A 1 36.99 52.48 -1.59
CA MET A 1 38.15 51.84 -0.94
C MET A 1 38.66 50.72 -1.85
N ARG A 2 39.82 50.90 -2.51
CA ARG A 2 40.37 49.93 -3.48
C ARG A 2 41.00 48.77 -2.70
N MET A 3 40.44 47.57 -2.78
CA MET A 3 40.99 46.37 -2.13
C MET A 3 42.38 46.05 -2.67
N SER A 4 43.33 45.82 -1.76
CA SER A 4 44.70 45.38 -2.08
C SER A 4 44.67 44.02 -2.78
N PHE A 5 45.65 43.76 -3.65
CA PHE A 5 45.77 42.50 -4.39
C PHE A 5 45.72 41.29 -3.44
N SER A 6 46.42 41.36 -2.31
CA SER A 6 46.41 40.32 -1.26
C SER A 6 45.03 40.08 -0.65
N GLN A 7 44.26 41.14 -0.40
CA GLN A 7 42.91 41.03 0.19
C GLN A 7 41.92 40.35 -0.76
N LYS A 8 42.08 40.52 -2.09
CA LYS A 8 41.24 39.84 -3.08
C LYS A 8 41.44 38.32 -3.07
N TYR A 9 42.68 37.84 -2.88
CA TYR A 9 42.95 36.41 -2.75
C TYR A 9 42.34 35.79 -1.51
N VAL A 10 42.41 36.50 -0.37
CA VAL A 10 41.79 36.03 0.88
C VAL A 10 40.28 35.86 0.71
N VAL A 11 39.60 36.82 0.07
CA VAL A 11 38.16 36.74 -0.18
C VAL A 11 37.81 35.57 -1.09
N VAL A 12 38.59 35.34 -2.16
CA VAL A 12 38.36 34.21 -3.08
C VAL A 12 38.55 32.86 -2.37
N LEU A 13 39.60 32.73 -1.54
CA LEU A 13 39.83 31.50 -0.77
C LEU A 13 38.71 31.23 0.24
N LEU A 14 38.21 32.27 0.90
CA LEU A 14 37.14 32.16 1.89
C LEU A 14 35.80 31.79 1.22
N ALA A 15 35.52 32.36 0.04
CA ALA A 15 34.38 31.97 -0.77
C ALA A 15 34.47 30.49 -1.19
N ILE A 16 35.63 30.02 -1.67
CA ILE A 16 35.82 28.61 -2.05
C ILE A 16 35.61 27.68 -0.84
N ALA A 17 36.09 28.07 0.34
CA ALA A 17 35.91 27.26 1.56
C ALA A 17 34.42 27.14 1.96
N ILE A 18 33.68 28.25 1.92
CA ILE A 18 32.25 28.27 2.28
C ILE A 18 31.41 27.52 1.23
N PHE A 19 31.56 27.87 -0.04
CA PHE A 19 30.77 27.27 -1.12
C PHE A 19 31.17 25.81 -1.37
N GLY A 20 32.46 25.49 -1.29
CA GLY A 20 32.95 24.11 -1.41
C GLY A 20 32.50 23.22 -0.26
N GLY A 21 32.55 23.72 0.98
CA GLY A 21 32.05 23.00 2.16
C GLY A 21 30.55 22.74 2.10
N SER A 22 29.76 23.75 1.69
CA SER A 22 28.31 23.65 1.47
C SER A 22 27.96 22.61 0.41
N GLY A 23 28.64 22.65 -0.75
CA GLY A 23 28.42 21.68 -1.83
C GLY A 23 28.78 20.25 -1.41
N TYR A 24 29.88 20.06 -0.68
CA TYR A 24 30.29 18.75 -0.16
C TYR A 24 29.31 18.22 0.90
N PHE A 25 28.84 19.08 1.79
CA PHE A 25 27.85 18.71 2.80
C PHE A 25 26.49 18.38 2.17
N ALA A 26 26.01 19.17 1.21
CA ALA A 26 24.82 18.85 0.44
C ALA A 26 24.97 17.51 -0.29
N HIS A 27 26.14 17.24 -0.87
CA HIS A 27 26.42 15.94 -1.46
C HIS A 27 26.35 14.81 -0.44
N ILE A 28 26.83 14.97 0.81
CA ILE A 28 26.74 13.93 1.85
C ILE A 28 25.31 13.77 2.41
N ALA A 29 24.65 14.88 2.74
CA ALA A 29 23.34 14.90 3.39
C ALA A 29 22.21 14.44 2.46
N PHE A 30 22.34 14.69 1.15
CA PHE A 30 21.38 14.29 0.12
C PHE A 30 21.88 13.15 -0.76
N ARG A 31 22.87 12.35 -0.34
CA ARG A 31 23.19 11.11 -1.08
C ARG A 31 21.94 10.22 -1.07
N PRO A 32 21.43 9.78 -2.23
CA PRO A 32 20.47 8.70 -2.23
C PRO A 32 21.12 7.51 -1.53
N VAL A 33 20.38 6.80 -0.67
CA VAL A 33 20.85 5.55 -0.07
C VAL A 33 21.13 4.58 -1.22
N GLU A 34 22.39 4.52 -1.65
CA GLU A 34 22.79 3.62 -2.71
C GLU A 34 22.75 2.19 -2.16
N LEU A 35 21.81 1.40 -2.69
CA LEU A 35 21.72 -0.04 -2.47
C LEU A 35 22.94 -0.81 -3.06
N ASN A 36 23.96 -0.10 -3.55
CA ASN A 36 25.15 -0.63 -4.23
C ASN A 36 26.05 -1.47 -3.30
N ARG A 37 25.98 -1.29 -1.97
CA ARG A 37 26.73 -2.13 -1.01
C ARG A 37 26.29 -3.61 -1.04
N TYR A 38 25.07 -3.90 -1.52
CA TYR A 38 24.56 -5.26 -1.69
C TYR A 38 24.77 -5.81 -3.12
N LYS A 39 25.31 -5.01 -4.05
CA LYS A 39 25.44 -5.39 -5.47
C LYS A 39 26.74 -6.14 -5.82
N SER A 40 27.70 -6.33 -4.91
CA SER A 40 29.02 -6.83 -5.33
C SER A 40 29.66 -7.83 -4.35
N ILE A 41 29.12 -9.06 -4.34
CA ILE A 41 29.98 -10.21 -4.62
C ILE A 41 29.84 -10.41 -6.14
N PRO A 42 30.93 -10.40 -6.94
CA PRO A 42 30.85 -10.35 -8.41
C PRO A 42 30.00 -11.47 -9.05
N TRP A 43 29.68 -12.52 -8.30
CA TRP A 43 28.94 -13.70 -8.75
C TRP A 43 27.51 -13.79 -8.18
N VAL A 44 27.06 -12.88 -7.30
CA VAL A 44 25.74 -12.96 -6.65
C VAL A 44 25.08 -11.58 -6.56
N LYS A 45 24.05 -11.36 -7.39
CA LYS A 45 23.15 -10.20 -7.31
C LYS A 45 22.22 -10.40 -6.10
N TYR A 46 22.45 -9.70 -4.99
CA TYR A 46 21.52 -9.76 -3.85
C TYR A 46 20.14 -9.23 -4.26
N VAL A 47 19.12 -10.07 -4.11
CA VAL A 47 17.72 -9.70 -4.32
C VAL A 47 17.02 -9.75 -2.97
N HIS A 48 16.48 -8.62 -2.53
CA HIS A 48 15.77 -8.54 -1.25
C HIS A 48 14.60 -9.55 -1.23
N PRO A 49 14.38 -10.31 -0.13
CA PRO A 49 13.35 -11.35 -0.07
C PRO A 49 11.95 -10.89 -0.48
N ASN A 50 11.58 -9.66 -0.09
CA ASN A 50 10.29 -9.07 -0.45
C ASN A 50 10.09 -8.84 -1.95
N ILE A 51 11.15 -8.69 -2.74
CA ILE A 51 11.04 -8.60 -4.22
C ILE A 51 10.53 -9.94 -4.78
N LYS A 52 11.07 -11.05 -4.27
CA LYS A 52 10.60 -12.40 -4.64
C LYS A 52 9.16 -12.64 -4.17
N LYS A 53 8.83 -12.25 -2.94
CA LYS A 53 7.48 -12.37 -2.38
C LYS A 53 6.46 -11.52 -3.14
N LEU A 54 6.83 -10.31 -3.55
CA LEU A 54 5.97 -9.44 -4.36
C LEU A 54 5.63 -10.12 -5.69
N LYS A 55 6.64 -10.64 -6.40
CA LYS A 55 6.42 -11.37 -7.66
C LYS A 55 5.52 -12.59 -7.44
N GLN A 56 5.79 -13.37 -6.40
CA GLN A 56 4.97 -14.52 -6.04
C GLN A 56 3.52 -14.13 -5.75
N ALA A 57 3.29 -13.04 -5.02
CA ALA A 57 1.96 -12.53 -4.74
C ALA A 57 1.26 -12.05 -6.03
N GLN A 58 1.97 -11.38 -6.94
CA GLN A 58 1.42 -10.99 -8.24
C GLN A 58 0.98 -12.20 -9.07
N ASP A 59 1.75 -13.28 -9.06
CA ASP A 59 1.41 -14.51 -9.77
C ASP A 59 0.16 -15.17 -9.13
N LEU A 60 0.07 -15.23 -7.80
CA LEU A 60 -1.13 -15.73 -7.11
C LEU A 60 -2.40 -14.90 -7.39
N VAL A 61 -2.27 -13.57 -7.48
CA VAL A 61 -3.39 -12.70 -7.85
C VAL A 61 -3.87 -13.01 -9.27
N ARG A 62 -2.95 -13.26 -10.22
CA ARG A 62 -3.32 -13.68 -11.59
C ARG A 62 -4.01 -15.04 -11.61
N GLU A 63 -3.67 -15.93 -10.69
CA GLU A 63 -4.32 -17.22 -10.50
C GLU A 63 -5.66 -17.15 -9.74
N GLY A 64 -6.04 -15.97 -9.22
CA GLY A 64 -7.25 -15.79 -8.40
C GLY A 64 -7.13 -16.23 -6.95
N LYS A 65 -5.94 -16.61 -6.48
CA LYS A 65 -5.68 -17.09 -5.11
C LYS A 65 -5.44 -15.91 -4.15
N LEU A 66 -6.50 -15.15 -3.89
CA LEU A 66 -6.41 -13.87 -3.17
C LEU A 66 -5.99 -14.03 -1.70
N ASP A 67 -6.45 -15.06 -1.00
CA ASP A 67 -6.09 -15.29 0.41
C ASP A 67 -4.61 -15.62 0.61
N GLU A 68 -4.04 -16.44 -0.28
CA GLU A 68 -2.62 -16.76 -0.28
C GLU A 68 -1.79 -15.51 -0.59
N ALA A 69 -2.19 -14.73 -1.60
CA ALA A 69 -1.55 -13.47 -1.94
C ALA A 69 -1.59 -12.48 -0.76
N HIS A 70 -2.75 -12.30 -0.14
CA HIS A 70 -2.95 -11.45 1.04
C HIS A 70 -2.00 -11.86 2.17
N THR A 71 -1.94 -13.16 2.48
CA THR A 71 -1.08 -13.69 3.55
C THR A 71 0.40 -13.40 3.29
N ILE A 72 0.87 -13.58 2.05
CA ILE A 72 2.25 -13.31 1.67
C ILE A 72 2.56 -11.82 1.78
N LEU A 73 1.67 -10.97 1.30
CA LEU A 73 1.82 -9.50 1.34
C LEU A 73 1.86 -8.97 2.76
N PHE A 74 0.88 -9.36 3.58
CA PHE A 74 0.83 -9.00 4.99
C PHE A 74 2.09 -9.45 5.73
N LYS A 75 2.49 -10.72 5.56
CA LYS A 75 3.71 -11.26 6.18
C LYS A 75 4.95 -10.52 5.69
N ALA A 76 5.05 -10.15 4.42
CA ALA A 76 6.18 -9.40 3.89
C ALA A 76 6.31 -8.00 4.51
N LEU A 77 5.19 -7.29 4.69
CA LEU A 77 5.16 -5.96 5.30
C LEU A 77 5.45 -6.00 6.81
N VAL A 78 4.93 -7.00 7.52
CA VAL A 78 5.20 -7.17 8.96
C VAL A 78 6.66 -7.58 9.21
N THR A 79 7.19 -8.51 8.42
CA THR A 79 8.55 -9.03 8.62
C THR A 79 9.65 -8.04 8.21
N ALA A 80 9.44 -7.25 7.16
CA ALA A 80 10.41 -6.29 6.66
C ALA A 80 9.68 -5.01 6.19
N PRO A 81 9.29 -4.12 7.13
CA PRO A 81 8.48 -2.94 6.81
C PRO A 81 9.24 -1.90 5.97
N LYS A 82 10.57 -1.86 6.07
CA LYS A 82 11.45 -0.97 5.31
C LYS A 82 12.13 -1.75 4.18
N SER A 83 11.43 -1.94 3.08
CA SER A 83 11.90 -2.62 1.88
C SER A 83 11.90 -1.66 0.69
N PRO A 84 12.77 -1.85 -0.32
CA PRO A 84 12.72 -1.07 -1.56
C PRO A 84 11.36 -1.17 -2.29
N VAL A 85 10.61 -2.24 -2.03
CA VAL A 85 9.30 -2.51 -2.64
C VAL A 85 8.13 -2.36 -1.66
N THR A 86 8.32 -1.64 -0.54
CA THR A 86 7.27 -1.50 0.48
C THR A 86 6.01 -0.85 -0.10
N ARG A 87 6.16 0.15 -0.98
CA ARG A 87 5.04 0.86 -1.58
C ARG A 87 4.22 -0.09 -2.46
N GLU A 88 4.88 -0.83 -3.34
CA GLU A 88 4.26 -1.80 -4.23
C GLU A 88 3.57 -2.94 -3.46
N LEU A 89 4.16 -3.38 -2.34
CA LEU A 89 3.52 -4.36 -1.45
C LEU A 89 2.24 -3.80 -0.82
N ARG A 90 2.24 -2.55 -0.37
CA ARG A 90 1.05 -1.89 0.20
C ARG A 90 -0.02 -1.67 -0.86
N ASP A 91 0.37 -1.19 -2.03
CA ASP A 91 -0.55 -0.94 -3.14
C ASP A 91 -1.21 -2.25 -3.57
N LEU A 92 -0.43 -3.32 -3.74
CA LEU A 92 -0.97 -4.64 -4.08
C LEU A 92 -1.83 -5.22 -2.95
N LEU A 93 -1.44 -5.06 -1.69
CA LEU A 93 -2.26 -5.48 -0.54
C LEU A 93 -3.59 -4.74 -0.51
N GLY A 94 -3.59 -3.44 -0.80
CA GLY A 94 -4.81 -2.63 -0.93
C GLY A 94 -5.72 -3.16 -2.03
N GLN A 95 -5.17 -3.46 -3.22
CA GLN A 95 -5.92 -4.06 -4.32
C GLN A 95 -6.51 -5.42 -3.96
N VAL A 96 -5.73 -6.28 -3.29
CA VAL A 96 -6.21 -7.60 -2.85
C VAL A 96 -7.30 -7.46 -1.79
N ASN A 97 -7.13 -6.55 -0.82
CA ASN A 97 -8.14 -6.28 0.21
C ASN A 97 -9.46 -5.83 -0.40
N THR A 98 -9.44 -4.93 -1.39
CA THR A 98 -10.68 -4.48 -2.05
C THR A 98 -11.32 -5.61 -2.84
N GLN A 99 -10.54 -6.44 -3.53
CA GLN A 99 -11.06 -7.61 -4.25
C GLN A 99 -11.71 -8.63 -3.32
N ILE A 100 -11.06 -8.99 -2.21
CA ILE A 100 -11.62 -9.92 -1.20
C ILE A 100 -12.88 -9.33 -0.57
N PHE A 101 -12.85 -8.04 -0.23
CA PHE A 101 -13.97 -7.36 0.42
C PHE A 101 -15.22 -7.34 -0.48
N PHE A 102 -15.06 -7.05 -1.77
CA PHE A 102 -16.16 -7.00 -2.73
C PHE A 102 -16.46 -8.33 -3.44
N SER A 103 -15.74 -9.41 -3.13
CA SER A 103 -16.06 -10.73 -3.70
C SER A 103 -17.40 -11.25 -3.17
N ASN A 104 -18.06 -12.11 -3.94
CA ASN A 104 -19.29 -12.77 -3.49
C ASN A 104 -18.99 -14.10 -2.77
N ASP A 105 -17.91 -14.15 -1.99
CA ASP A 105 -17.51 -15.32 -1.23
C ASP A 105 -17.74 -15.09 0.27
N PRO A 106 -18.21 -16.13 1.00
CA PRO A 106 -18.30 -16.08 2.46
C PRO A 106 -16.95 -15.74 3.08
N SER A 107 -16.96 -14.81 4.04
CA SER A 107 -15.75 -14.44 4.78
C SER A 107 -16.13 -14.05 6.20
N PRO A 108 -15.19 -14.09 7.16
CA PRO A 108 -15.47 -13.67 8.54
C PRO A 108 -15.97 -12.22 8.68
N ARG A 109 -15.75 -11.38 7.66
CA ARG A 109 -16.19 -9.98 7.63
C ARG A 109 -17.55 -9.77 6.93
N LYS A 110 -18.19 -10.86 6.49
CA LYS A 110 -19.50 -10.85 5.82
C LYS A 110 -20.45 -11.74 6.58
N THR A 111 -21.63 -11.22 6.89
CA THR A 111 -22.70 -11.96 7.55
C THR A 111 -23.66 -12.49 6.49
N GLU A 112 -23.90 -13.80 6.48
CA GLU A 112 -25.00 -14.38 5.70
C GLU A 112 -26.35 -13.98 6.32
N TYR A 113 -27.19 -13.32 5.53
CA TYR A 113 -28.50 -12.85 5.95
C TYR A 113 -29.57 -13.38 5.00
N THR A 114 -30.65 -13.93 5.55
CA THR A 114 -31.83 -14.31 4.77
C THR A 114 -32.89 -13.23 4.93
N VAL A 115 -33.29 -12.61 3.83
CA VAL A 115 -34.25 -11.51 3.78
C VAL A 115 -35.60 -11.95 4.33
N GLN A 116 -36.16 -11.15 5.24
CA GLN A 116 -37.47 -11.42 5.85
C GLN A 116 -38.57 -10.57 5.21
N GLN A 117 -39.82 -10.94 5.46
CA GLN A 117 -40.96 -10.16 4.95
C GLN A 117 -40.96 -8.76 5.58
N GLY A 118 -41.00 -7.73 4.73
CA GLY A 118 -40.97 -6.33 5.15
C GLY A 118 -39.57 -5.72 5.28
N ASP A 119 -38.51 -6.50 5.04
CA ASP A 119 -37.16 -5.96 4.99
C ASP A 119 -36.96 -5.04 3.78
N ALA A 120 -36.26 -3.94 4.01
CA ALA A 120 -35.68 -3.10 2.96
C ALA A 120 -34.15 -3.23 3.03
N LEU A 121 -33.47 -3.08 1.90
CA LEU A 121 -32.01 -3.19 1.86
C LEU A 121 -31.32 -2.22 2.84
N SER A 122 -31.87 -1.01 2.99
CA SER A 122 -31.38 -0.01 3.94
C SER A 122 -31.60 -0.37 5.41
N SER A 123 -32.70 -1.07 5.74
CA SER A 123 -32.96 -1.52 7.12
C SER A 123 -32.04 -2.68 7.49
N VAL A 124 -31.82 -3.61 6.56
CA VAL A 124 -30.84 -4.71 6.72
C VAL A 124 -29.43 -4.16 6.89
N ALA A 125 -29.03 -3.21 6.04
CA ALA A 125 -27.71 -2.57 6.12
C ALA A 125 -27.47 -1.91 7.48
N ARG A 126 -28.44 -1.12 7.98
CA ARG A 126 -28.34 -0.47 9.29
C ARG A 126 -28.27 -1.45 10.45
N LYS A 127 -29.00 -2.57 10.37
CA LYS A 127 -29.01 -3.61 11.41
C LYS A 127 -27.67 -4.32 11.55
N LEU A 128 -26.87 -4.35 10.48
CA LEU A 128 -25.62 -5.10 10.38
C LEU A 128 -24.39 -4.19 10.19
N ASP A 129 -24.50 -2.90 10.54
CA ASP A 129 -23.42 -1.90 10.43
C ASP A 129 -22.76 -1.87 9.03
N SER A 130 -23.62 -1.87 8.01
CA SER A 130 -23.25 -1.89 6.59
C SER A 130 -23.91 -0.74 5.82
N SER A 131 -23.70 -0.70 4.50
CA SER A 131 -24.37 0.20 3.58
C SER A 131 -25.12 -0.57 2.49
N ALA A 132 -26.22 0.01 1.99
CA ALA A 132 -26.99 -0.59 0.91
C ALA A 132 -26.11 -0.78 -0.34
N GLU A 133 -25.26 0.19 -0.65
CA GLU A 133 -24.35 0.16 -1.79
C GLU A 133 -23.31 -0.96 -1.66
N ALA A 134 -22.81 -1.22 -0.43
CA ALA A 134 -21.86 -2.30 -0.20
C ALA A 134 -22.52 -3.67 -0.38
N ILE A 135 -23.74 -3.85 0.13
CA ILE A 135 -24.52 -5.09 -0.06
C ILE A 135 -24.80 -5.31 -1.54
N ILE A 136 -25.22 -4.28 -2.27
CA ILE A 136 -25.46 -4.34 -3.72
C ILE A 136 -24.20 -4.83 -4.43
N ARG A 137 -23.06 -4.21 -4.13
CA ARG A 137 -21.80 -4.54 -4.81
C ARG A 137 -21.33 -5.97 -4.49
N VAL A 138 -21.37 -6.39 -3.24
CA VAL A 138 -20.94 -7.75 -2.83
C VAL A 138 -21.82 -8.83 -3.45
N ASN A 139 -23.13 -8.61 -3.51
CA ASN A 139 -24.09 -9.60 -4.02
C ASN A 139 -24.36 -9.45 -5.53
N ASN A 140 -23.67 -8.53 -6.22
CA ASN A 140 -23.91 -8.19 -7.63
C ASN A 140 -25.39 -7.90 -7.94
N LEU A 141 -26.07 -7.16 -7.06
CA LEU A 141 -27.45 -6.76 -7.29
C LEU A 141 -27.50 -5.60 -8.30
N ASP A 142 -28.50 -5.61 -9.18
CA ASP A 142 -28.71 -4.50 -10.13
C ASP A 142 -29.54 -3.36 -9.52
N SER A 143 -30.20 -3.60 -8.39
CA SER A 143 -31.10 -2.62 -7.74
C SER A 143 -31.18 -2.81 -6.23
N THR A 144 -31.90 -1.92 -5.57
CA THR A 144 -32.21 -1.98 -4.13
C THR A 144 -33.36 -2.93 -3.78
N LEU A 145 -34.01 -3.55 -4.78
CA LEU A 145 -35.18 -4.38 -4.59
C LEU A 145 -34.77 -5.80 -4.20
N ILE A 146 -35.11 -6.20 -2.97
CA ILE A 146 -34.83 -7.52 -2.40
C ILE A 146 -36.13 -8.28 -2.13
N ARG A 147 -36.08 -9.62 -2.16
CA ARG A 147 -37.25 -10.47 -1.95
C ARG A 147 -37.13 -11.31 -0.67
N PRO A 148 -38.24 -11.55 0.06
CA PRO A 148 -38.23 -12.47 1.20
C PRO A 148 -37.70 -13.85 0.79
N GLY A 149 -36.80 -14.41 1.59
CA GLY A 149 -36.12 -15.68 1.34
C GLY A 149 -34.81 -15.58 0.55
N GLU A 150 -34.49 -14.40 0.00
CA GLU A 150 -33.21 -14.14 -0.67
C GLU A 150 -32.04 -14.19 0.32
N LYS A 151 -30.93 -14.81 -0.09
CA LYS A 151 -29.71 -14.88 0.72
C LYS A 151 -28.76 -13.78 0.28
N LEU A 152 -28.34 -12.95 1.22
CA LEU A 152 -27.42 -11.84 1.01
C LEU A 152 -26.17 -12.03 1.88
N LEU A 153 -25.01 -11.76 1.30
CA LEU A 153 -23.77 -11.52 2.03
C LEU A 153 -23.69 -10.04 2.40
N VAL A 154 -23.77 -9.74 3.69
CA VAL A 154 -23.74 -8.37 4.20
C VAL A 154 -22.35 -8.07 4.75
N PRO A 155 -21.54 -7.22 4.08
CA PRO A 155 -20.20 -6.89 4.56
C PRO A 155 -20.26 -5.91 5.72
N GLN A 156 -19.45 -6.12 6.76
CA GLN A 156 -19.28 -5.14 7.84
C GLN A 156 -18.29 -4.04 7.41
N LEU A 157 -18.62 -2.78 7.71
CA LEU A 157 -17.79 -1.62 7.34
C LEU A 157 -16.84 -1.20 8.48
N ASP A 158 -16.13 -2.17 9.06
CA ASP A 158 -15.25 -2.01 10.23
C ASP A 158 -13.78 -1.76 9.87
N PHE A 159 -13.49 -1.03 8.80
CA PHE A 159 -12.12 -0.87 8.30
C PHE A 159 -11.54 0.54 8.51
N THR A 160 -10.21 0.59 8.60
CA THR A 160 -9.44 1.83 8.66
C THR A 160 -8.75 2.06 7.32
N ILE A 161 -8.88 3.27 6.78
CA ILE A 161 -8.15 3.68 5.58
C ILE A 161 -6.90 4.45 6.03
N THR A 162 -5.73 3.95 5.66
CA THR A 162 -4.46 4.67 5.81
C THR A 162 -4.12 5.38 4.49
N ILE A 163 -3.93 6.70 4.56
CA ILE A 163 -3.54 7.53 3.41
C ILE A 163 -2.08 7.94 3.62
N ASP A 164 -1.18 7.37 2.83
CA ASP A 164 0.23 7.78 2.81
C ASP A 164 0.32 9.11 2.03
N LEU A 165 0.58 10.21 2.75
CA LEU A 165 0.81 11.53 2.13
C LEU A 165 2.20 11.56 1.47
N PRO A 166 2.34 12.23 0.31
CA PRO A 166 3.60 12.32 -0.45
C PRO A 166 4.68 13.13 0.25
#